data_AF-A0A8H7TXG8-F1
#
_entry.id   AF-A0A8H7TXG8-F1
#
_cell.length_a   1.000
_cell.length_b   1.000
_cell.length_c   1.000
_cell.angle_alpha   90.00
_cell.angle_beta   90.00
_cell.angle_gamma   90.00
#
_symmetry.space_group_name_H-M   'P 1'
#
loop_
_entity.id
_entity.type
_entity.pdbx_description
1 polymer ?
#
loop_
_entity_poly.entity_id
_entity_poly.type
_entity_poly.pdbx_seq_one_letter_code
_entity_poly.pdbx_strand_id
1 'polypeptide(L)'
;MSSPNRFVLPPVPQIHGKSCGTFKMPPLDGSLALPELYEWHAEHSPDHPLFVFAKEDGSVYKLCWPEVLRAVYTGIKIIRDRAHWQPGMTKAPVVAILSNSDSVPYATTTMAIMRANCTAFLISSRNSPAAVAHLLNKVSTGLIPGLPAPKHPPAILTPDLVLDQAKATGSDILVTVPAIVENSKLPLTHTDAIAYI
;
A
#
# COMPACT_ATOMS: atom_id res chain seq x y z
N MET A 1 -8.67 -17.70 20.53
CA MET A 1 -9.87 -18.47 20.13
C MET A 1 -10.06 -18.25 18.64
N SER A 2 -9.85 -19.29 17.84
CA SER A 2 -9.99 -19.29 16.38
C SER A 2 -11.47 -19.17 15.98
N SER A 3 -11.79 -18.24 15.06
CA SER A 3 -13.16 -18.08 14.57
C SER A 3 -13.67 -19.35 13.87
N PRO A 4 -14.94 -19.76 14.05
CA PRO A 4 -15.39 -21.12 13.75
C PRO A 4 -15.56 -21.48 12.26
N ASN A 5 -15.30 -20.54 11.34
CA ASN A 5 -15.60 -20.70 9.90
C ASN A 5 -14.47 -20.16 9.01
N ARG A 6 -13.22 -20.64 9.21
CA ARG A 6 -12.21 -20.48 8.16
C ARG A 6 -12.42 -21.58 7.13
N PHE A 7 -12.66 -21.18 5.88
CA PHE A 7 -12.69 -22.10 4.75
C PHE A 7 -11.30 -22.75 4.61
N VAL A 8 -11.19 -24.03 4.98
CA VAL A 8 -9.94 -24.78 4.89
C VAL A 8 -9.82 -25.34 3.48
N LEU A 9 -8.83 -24.85 2.73
CA LEU A 9 -8.51 -25.40 1.42
C LEU A 9 -7.99 -26.85 1.58
N PRO A 10 -8.29 -27.75 0.63
CA PRO A 10 -7.67 -29.08 0.64
C PRO A 10 -6.15 -28.96 0.58
N PRO A 11 -5.40 -29.96 1.10
CA PRO A 11 -3.94 -29.93 1.08
C PRO A 11 -3.41 -29.71 -0.34
N VAL A 12 -2.75 -28.57 -0.55
CA VAL A 12 -2.15 -28.21 -1.83
C VAL A 12 -0.73 -28.77 -1.92
N PRO A 13 -0.33 -29.36 -3.07
CA PRO A 13 1.03 -29.82 -3.28
C PRO A 13 2.05 -28.72 -2.99
N GLN A 14 2.97 -29.03 -2.09
CA GLN A 14 4.02 -28.11 -1.63
C GLN A 14 5.17 -28.05 -2.65
N ILE A 15 4.88 -27.59 -3.88
CA ILE A 15 5.82 -27.63 -5.01
C ILE A 15 6.50 -26.28 -5.33
N HIS A 16 5.96 -25.17 -4.82
CA HIS A 16 6.49 -23.84 -5.12
C HIS A 16 7.82 -23.58 -4.41
N GLY A 17 8.80 -23.05 -5.15
CA GLY A 17 10.08 -22.63 -4.59
C GLY A 17 11.00 -23.75 -4.12
N LYS A 18 10.71 -25.04 -4.42
CA LYS A 18 11.56 -26.19 -3.99
C LYS A 18 13.04 -26.06 -4.38
N SER A 19 13.33 -25.43 -5.51
CA SER A 19 14.69 -25.21 -6.02
C SER A 19 15.27 -23.84 -5.66
N CYS A 20 14.52 -22.98 -4.95
CA CYS A 20 14.97 -21.63 -4.62
C CYS A 20 15.68 -21.62 -3.25
N GLY A 21 16.96 -21.23 -3.23
CA GLY A 21 17.75 -21.21 -2.00
C GLY A 21 17.37 -20.10 -1.01
N THR A 22 16.66 -19.06 -1.44
CA THR A 22 16.29 -17.92 -0.58
C THR A 22 14.80 -17.89 -0.22
N PHE A 23 13.96 -18.66 -0.91
CA PHE A 23 12.51 -18.70 -0.67
C PHE A 23 12.12 -19.93 0.14
N LYS A 24 11.43 -19.70 1.25
CA LYS A 24 10.61 -20.70 1.92
C LYS A 24 9.14 -20.45 1.59
N MET A 25 8.38 -21.53 1.48
CA MET A 25 6.94 -21.47 1.22
C MET A 25 6.16 -21.32 2.53
N PRO A 26 5.22 -20.36 2.62
CA PRO A 26 4.42 -20.17 3.82
C PRO A 26 3.42 -21.30 4.02
N PRO A 27 2.87 -21.47 5.24
CA PRO A 27 1.74 -22.35 5.49
C PRO A 27 0.57 -22.03 4.55
N LEU A 28 0.07 -23.05 3.84
CA LEU A 28 -1.09 -22.95 2.94
C LEU A 28 -2.37 -23.52 3.56
N ASP A 29 -2.35 -23.76 4.88
CA ASP A 29 -3.44 -24.34 5.68
C ASP A 29 -4.45 -23.29 6.16
N GLY A 30 -4.30 -22.03 5.75
CA GLY A 30 -5.13 -20.92 6.19
C GLY A 30 -4.86 -20.46 7.61
N SER A 31 -3.74 -20.86 8.22
CA SER A 31 -3.29 -20.33 9.52
C SER A 31 -2.97 -18.83 9.45
N LEU A 32 -2.44 -18.37 8.31
CA LEU A 32 -2.08 -16.98 8.05
C LEU A 32 -3.08 -16.29 7.11
N ALA A 33 -3.42 -15.04 7.43
CA ALA A 33 -4.04 -14.12 6.50
C ALA A 33 -3.01 -13.56 5.51
N LEU A 34 -3.48 -13.07 4.36
CA LEU A 34 -2.60 -12.53 3.31
C LEU A 34 -1.61 -11.45 3.83
N PRO A 35 -2.00 -10.48 4.69
CA PRO A 35 -1.05 -9.52 5.23
C PRO A 35 -0.04 -10.10 6.22
N GLU A 36 -0.35 -11.23 6.88
CA GLU A 36 0.54 -11.91 7.82
C GLU A 36 1.66 -12.70 7.08
N LEU A 37 1.46 -12.97 5.78
CA LEU A 37 2.51 -13.55 4.93
C LEU A 37 3.72 -12.63 4.79
N TYR A 38 3.55 -11.31 4.98
CA TYR A 38 4.63 -10.34 4.82
C TYR A 38 5.66 -10.51 5.94
N GLU A 39 5.21 -10.58 7.19
CA GLU A 39 6.06 -10.93 8.33
C GLU A 39 6.67 -12.30 8.19
N TRP A 40 5.87 -13.29 7.81
CA TRP A 40 6.36 -14.67 7.67
C TRP A 40 7.53 -14.73 6.68
N HIS A 41 7.40 -14.07 5.52
CA HIS A 41 8.49 -14.04 4.54
C HIS A 41 9.69 -13.20 4.98
N ALA A 42 9.48 -12.10 5.71
CA ALA A 42 10.59 -11.33 6.26
C ALA A 42 11.43 -12.14 7.27
N GLU A 43 10.79 -13.03 8.03
CA GLU A 43 11.47 -13.91 8.99
C GLU A 43 12.09 -15.15 8.33
N HIS A 44 11.36 -15.81 7.43
CA HIS A 44 11.74 -17.13 6.91
C HIS A 44 12.47 -17.09 5.57
N SER A 45 12.33 -15.99 4.82
CA SER A 45 12.93 -15.74 3.51
C SER A 45 13.60 -14.34 3.44
N PRO A 46 14.44 -13.95 4.42
CA PRO A 46 14.92 -12.57 4.57
C PRO A 46 15.76 -12.09 3.38
N ASP A 47 16.46 -13.00 2.71
CA ASP A 47 17.30 -12.71 1.54
C ASP A 47 16.55 -12.85 0.21
N HIS A 48 15.26 -13.18 0.25
CA HIS A 48 14.46 -13.30 -0.96
C HIS A 48 13.97 -11.91 -1.42
N PRO A 49 14.26 -11.51 -2.68
CA PRO A 49 13.79 -10.24 -3.20
C PRO A 49 12.26 -10.27 -3.38
N LEU A 50 11.59 -9.25 -2.86
CA LEU A 50 10.18 -8.97 -3.18
C LEU A 50 10.06 -8.10 -4.42
N PHE A 51 10.93 -7.08 -4.56
CA PHE A 51 11.00 -6.26 -5.76
C PHE A 51 12.40 -6.30 -6.36
N VAL A 52 12.45 -6.30 -7.69
CA VAL A 52 13.67 -6.31 -8.48
C VAL A 52 13.51 -5.28 -9.59
N PHE A 53 14.46 -4.38 -9.75
CA PHE A 53 14.41 -3.36 -10.80
C PHE A 53 15.80 -3.03 -11.32
N ALA A 54 15.86 -2.59 -12.57
CA ALA A 54 17.08 -2.11 -13.19
C ALA A 54 17.38 -0.68 -12.70
N LYS A 55 18.65 -0.40 -12.41
CA LYS A 55 19.18 0.94 -12.19
C LYS A 55 19.61 1.56 -13.53
N GLU A 56 19.85 2.87 -13.52
CA GLU A 56 20.31 3.62 -14.70
C GLU A 56 21.66 3.11 -15.25
N ASP A 57 22.53 2.57 -14.39
CA ASP A 57 23.81 1.98 -14.76
C ASP A 57 23.71 0.55 -15.34
N GLY A 58 22.49 0.03 -15.50
CA GLY A 58 22.23 -1.32 -15.98
C GLY A 58 22.37 -2.42 -14.91
N SER A 59 22.79 -2.08 -13.69
CA SER A 59 22.79 -3.02 -12.57
C SER A 59 21.37 -3.27 -12.05
N VAL A 60 21.19 -4.36 -11.29
CA VAL A 60 19.90 -4.70 -10.70
C VAL A 60 19.90 -4.36 -9.21
N TYR A 61 18.87 -3.66 -8.76
CA TYR A 61 18.59 -3.48 -7.34
C TYR A 61 17.53 -4.47 -6.88
N LYS A 62 17.73 -5.02 -5.68
CA LYS A 62 16.84 -5.98 -5.05
C LYS A 62 16.37 -5.40 -3.71
N LEU A 63 15.06 -5.28 -3.55
CA LEU A 63 14.42 -4.99 -2.27
C LEU A 63 13.91 -6.31 -1.68
N CYS A 64 14.51 -6.75 -0.59
CA CYS A 64 14.10 -7.96 0.11
C CYS A 64 12.97 -7.69 1.11
N TRP A 65 12.29 -8.77 1.54
CA TRP A 65 11.15 -8.70 2.44
C TRP A 65 11.36 -7.83 3.69
N PRO A 66 12.47 -7.94 4.46
CA PRO A 66 12.66 -7.13 5.66
C PRO A 66 12.74 -5.62 5.38
N GLU A 67 13.30 -5.23 4.24
CA GLU A 67 13.40 -3.81 3.86
C GLU A 67 12.02 -3.25 3.51
N VAL A 68 11.25 -3.98 2.71
CA VAL A 68 9.87 -3.57 2.36
C VAL A 68 8.98 -3.55 3.59
N LEU A 69 9.10 -4.54 4.48
CA LEU A 69 8.29 -4.63 5.68
C LEU A 69 8.51 -3.44 6.64
N ARG A 70 9.74 -2.90 6.72
CA ARG A 70 9.99 -1.66 7.46
C ARG A 70 9.20 -0.47 6.89
N ALA A 71 9.17 -0.33 5.57
CA ALA A 71 8.38 0.72 4.91
C ALA A 71 6.87 0.49 5.12
N VAL A 72 6.41 -0.77 5.09
CA VAL A 72 5.03 -1.15 5.42
C VAL A 72 4.66 -0.71 6.84
N TYR A 73 5.53 -0.93 7.83
CA TYR A 73 5.28 -0.48 9.21
C TYR A 73 5.18 1.04 9.34
N THR A 74 6.01 1.79 8.60
CA THR A 74 5.85 3.25 8.52
C THR A 74 4.51 3.63 7.91
N GLY A 75 4.12 2.99 6.81
CA GLY A 75 2.83 3.22 6.16
C GLY A 75 1.65 2.92 7.08
N ILE A 76 1.71 1.84 7.88
CA ILE A 76 0.63 1.49 8.83
C ILE A 76 0.39 2.60 9.84
N LYS A 77 1.46 3.17 10.42
CA LYS A 77 1.35 4.28 11.38
C LYS A 77 0.64 5.46 10.75
N ILE A 78 1.12 5.89 9.58
CA ILE A 78 0.54 6.99 8.80
C ILE A 78 -0.94 6.70 8.51
N ILE A 79 -1.27 5.53 7.96
CA ILE A 79 -2.64 5.19 7.58
C ILE A 79 -3.57 5.18 8.79
N ARG A 80 -3.14 4.63 9.93
CA ARG A 80 -3.96 4.58 11.15
C ARG A 80 -4.22 5.97 11.71
N ASP A 81 -3.18 6.78 11.81
CA ASP A 81 -3.28 8.14 12.33
C ASP A 81 -4.23 8.98 11.45
N ARG A 82 -4.08 8.84 10.12
CA ARG A 82 -4.85 9.58 9.12
C ARG A 82 -6.29 9.09 8.98
N ALA A 83 -6.54 7.79 9.09
CA ALA A 83 -7.88 7.24 9.05
C ALA A 83 -8.61 7.32 10.41
N HIS A 84 -7.95 7.87 11.44
CA HIS A 84 -8.40 7.80 12.84
C HIS A 84 -8.78 6.36 13.25
N TRP A 85 -8.06 5.38 12.70
CA TRP A 85 -8.37 3.96 12.87
C TRP A 85 -7.82 3.45 14.19
N GLN A 86 -8.73 3.14 15.11
CA GLN A 86 -8.40 2.69 16.46
C GLN A 86 -8.89 1.25 16.70
N PRO A 87 -8.21 0.48 17.56
CA PRO A 87 -8.71 -0.81 18.02
C PRO A 87 -10.14 -0.71 18.55
N GLY A 88 -11.02 -1.63 18.13
CA GLY A 88 -12.41 -1.70 18.57
C GLY A 88 -13.43 -1.05 17.63
N MET A 89 -12.98 -0.32 16.60
CA MET A 89 -13.87 0.12 15.53
C MET A 89 -14.35 -1.08 14.68
N THR A 90 -15.62 -1.08 14.29
CA THR A 90 -16.28 -2.24 13.67
C THR A 90 -16.30 -2.21 12.15
N LYS A 91 -16.07 -1.05 11.53
CA LYS A 91 -16.03 -0.88 10.08
C LYS A 91 -14.63 -0.43 9.66
N ALA A 92 -13.90 -1.33 9.01
CA ALA A 92 -12.58 -1.02 8.45
C ALA A 92 -12.68 0.18 7.49
N PRO A 93 -11.82 1.20 7.61
CA PRO A 93 -11.78 2.33 6.69
C PRO A 93 -11.41 1.85 5.30
N VAL A 94 -12.06 2.44 4.30
CA VAL A 94 -11.68 2.24 2.90
C VAL A 94 -10.73 3.36 2.51
N VAL A 95 -9.54 2.98 2.06
CA VAL A 95 -8.49 3.85 1.55
C VAL A 95 -8.43 3.69 0.04
N ALA A 96 -8.93 4.67 -0.70
CA ALA A 96 -8.73 4.70 -2.14
C ALA A 96 -7.24 4.89 -2.45
N ILE A 97 -6.79 4.51 -3.64
CA ILE A 97 -5.50 4.93 -4.19
C ILE A 97 -5.70 5.32 -5.64
N LEU A 98 -5.54 6.60 -5.94
CA LEU A 98 -5.55 7.12 -7.29
C LEU A 98 -4.20 7.82 -7.54
N SER A 99 -3.25 7.11 -8.11
CA SER A 99 -1.89 7.64 -8.30
C SER A 99 -1.24 7.05 -9.55
N ASN A 100 -0.36 7.82 -10.18
CA ASN A 100 0.54 7.38 -11.26
C ASN A 100 1.91 6.90 -10.72
N SER A 101 1.98 6.53 -9.44
CA SER A 101 3.22 6.12 -8.77
C SER A 101 3.85 4.85 -9.35
N ASP A 102 5.16 4.74 -9.19
CA ASP A 102 5.93 3.54 -9.51
C ASP A 102 5.41 2.30 -8.77
N SER A 103 5.70 1.12 -9.33
CA SER A 103 5.12 -0.15 -8.85
C SER A 103 5.50 -0.49 -7.40
N VAL A 104 6.74 -0.20 -7.00
CA VAL A 104 7.26 -0.49 -5.64
C VAL A 104 6.52 0.31 -4.55
N PRO A 105 6.50 1.66 -4.59
CA PRO A 105 5.80 2.44 -3.57
C PRO A 105 4.28 2.20 -3.61
N TYR A 106 3.68 1.96 -4.78
CA TYR A 106 2.24 1.63 -4.91
C TYR A 106 1.90 0.30 -4.21
N ALA A 107 2.68 -0.75 -4.48
CA ALA A 107 2.51 -2.04 -3.83
C ALA A 107 2.76 -1.96 -2.32
N THR A 108 3.82 -1.27 -1.89
CA THR A 108 4.16 -1.08 -0.47
C THR A 108 3.05 -0.37 0.29
N THR A 109 2.45 0.66 -0.31
CA THR A 109 1.31 1.38 0.28
C THR A 109 0.07 0.48 0.39
N THR A 110 -0.20 -0.32 -0.64
CA THR A 110 -1.29 -1.30 -0.63
C THR A 110 -1.11 -2.32 0.50
N MET A 111 0.11 -2.87 0.64
CA MET A 111 0.47 -3.78 1.74
C MET A 111 0.27 -3.11 3.11
N ALA A 112 0.65 -1.84 3.25
CA ALA A 112 0.46 -1.08 4.48
C ALA A 112 -1.03 -0.87 4.83
N ILE A 113 -1.89 -0.55 3.85
CA ILE A 113 -3.34 -0.42 4.06
C ILE A 113 -3.93 -1.73 4.55
N MET A 114 -3.61 -2.83 3.87
CA MET A 114 -4.12 -4.15 4.22
C MET A 114 -3.63 -4.57 5.62
N ARG A 115 -2.36 -4.34 5.92
CA ARG A 115 -1.76 -4.70 7.21
C ARG A 115 -2.22 -3.79 8.36
N ALA A 116 -2.64 -2.56 8.05
CA ALA A 116 -3.31 -1.66 8.99
C ALA A 116 -4.74 -2.14 9.36
N ASN A 117 -5.24 -3.19 8.71
CA ASN A 117 -6.62 -3.68 8.77
C ASN A 117 -7.63 -2.69 8.17
N CYS A 118 -7.20 -1.96 7.14
CA CYS A 118 -8.03 -1.11 6.29
C CYS A 118 -8.27 -1.80 4.94
N THR A 119 -9.27 -1.35 4.19
CA THR A 119 -9.55 -1.87 2.83
C THR A 119 -8.87 -0.97 1.79
N ALA A 120 -7.99 -1.54 0.97
CA ALA A 120 -7.41 -0.82 -0.17
C ALA A 120 -8.39 -0.82 -1.36
N PHE A 121 -8.66 0.36 -1.91
CA PHE A 121 -9.47 0.53 -3.11
C PHE A 121 -8.65 1.16 -4.23
N LEU A 122 -8.09 0.31 -5.09
CA LEU A 122 -7.14 0.69 -6.13
C LEU A 122 -7.88 1.27 -7.34
N ILE A 123 -7.64 2.53 -7.68
CA ILE A 123 -8.26 3.22 -8.80
C ILE A 123 -7.20 3.49 -9.88
N SER A 124 -7.46 2.99 -11.09
CA SER A 124 -6.60 3.26 -12.24
C SER A 124 -6.67 4.72 -12.64
N SER A 125 -5.51 5.38 -12.78
CA SER A 125 -5.38 6.73 -13.33
C SER A 125 -5.84 6.84 -14.80
N ARG A 126 -6.04 5.70 -15.48
CA ARG A 126 -6.59 5.64 -16.84
C ARG A 126 -8.12 5.80 -16.88
N ASN A 127 -8.80 5.77 -15.73
CA ASN A 127 -10.23 5.99 -15.68
C ASN A 127 -10.56 7.47 -15.97
N SER A 128 -11.71 7.70 -16.58
CA SER A 128 -12.22 9.06 -16.75
C SER A 128 -12.56 9.68 -15.38
N PRO A 129 -12.66 11.00 -15.29
CA PRO A 129 -12.90 11.69 -14.02
C PRO A 129 -14.30 11.41 -13.50
N ALA A 130 -15.27 11.37 -14.41
CA ALA A 130 -16.63 10.99 -14.07
C ALA A 130 -16.68 9.56 -13.52
N ALA A 131 -15.88 8.64 -14.09
CA ALA A 131 -15.77 7.28 -13.57
C ALA A 131 -15.09 7.27 -12.19
N VAL A 132 -14.01 8.02 -11.99
CA VAL A 132 -13.34 8.17 -10.68
C VAL A 132 -14.32 8.71 -9.62
N ALA A 133 -15.01 9.82 -9.90
CA ALA A 133 -15.99 10.41 -8.99
C ALA A 133 -17.13 9.44 -8.66
N HIS A 134 -17.63 8.71 -9.67
CA HIS A 134 -18.65 7.68 -9.46
C HIS A 134 -18.15 6.56 -8.53
N LEU A 135 -16.93 6.07 -8.75
CA LEU A 135 -16.33 5.03 -7.91
C LEU A 135 -16.20 5.51 -6.47
N LEU A 136 -15.59 6.69 -6.25
CA LEU A 136 -15.40 7.28 -4.92
C LEU A 136 -16.71 7.46 -4.16
N ASN A 137 -17.75 7.95 -4.83
CA ASN A 137 -19.09 8.08 -4.24
C ASN A 137 -19.63 6.71 -3.78
N LYS A 138 -19.50 5.68 -4.61
CA LYS A 138 -20.00 4.33 -4.30
C LYS A 138 -19.28 3.66 -3.14
N VAL A 139 -17.98 3.89 -2.98
CA VAL A 139 -17.19 3.21 -1.94
C VAL A 139 -17.15 3.96 -0.60
N SER A 140 -17.77 5.15 -0.49
CA SER A 140 -17.77 5.97 0.74
C SER A 140 -16.37 6.07 1.35
N THR A 141 -15.36 6.32 0.52
CA THR A 141 -13.96 6.39 0.93
C THR A 141 -13.67 7.70 1.63
N GLY A 142 -13.13 7.65 2.85
CA GLY A 142 -12.64 8.83 3.57
C GLY A 142 -11.22 9.24 3.19
N LEU A 143 -10.45 8.39 2.50
CA LEU A 143 -9.05 8.68 2.15
C LEU A 143 -8.80 8.53 0.64
N ILE A 144 -8.40 9.61 -0.04
CA ILE A 144 -8.14 9.65 -1.49
C ILE A 144 -6.72 10.23 -1.74
N PRO A 145 -5.73 9.39 -2.06
CA PRO A 145 -4.46 9.79 -2.68
C PRO A 145 -4.80 10.41 -4.04
N GLY A 146 -4.48 11.68 -4.23
CA GLY A 146 -5.15 12.54 -5.20
C GLY A 146 -4.67 12.43 -6.65
N LEU A 147 -5.61 12.66 -7.57
CA LEU A 147 -5.35 13.17 -8.92
C LEU A 147 -6.34 14.31 -9.24
N PRO A 148 -5.98 15.25 -10.13
CA PRO A 148 -6.88 16.29 -10.60
C PRO A 148 -7.88 15.86 -11.66
N ALA A 149 -8.99 16.59 -11.74
CA ALA A 149 -9.86 16.60 -12.90
C ALA A 149 -9.09 17.01 -14.18
N PRO A 150 -9.22 16.26 -15.29
CA PRO A 150 -8.54 16.52 -16.54
C PRO A 150 -9.11 17.75 -17.22
N LYS A 151 -8.18 18.51 -17.76
CA LYS A 151 -8.41 19.64 -18.65
C LYS A 151 -7.68 19.35 -19.96
N HIS A 152 -8.07 20.04 -21.03
CA HIS A 152 -7.30 20.11 -22.26
C HIS A 152 -6.63 21.49 -22.35
N PRO A 153 -5.29 21.56 -22.48
CA PRO A 153 -4.31 20.47 -22.51
C PRO A 153 -4.16 19.77 -21.14
N PRO A 154 -3.58 18.55 -21.08
CA PRO A 154 -3.40 17.79 -19.85
C PRO A 154 -2.74 18.67 -18.79
N ALA A 155 -3.42 18.83 -17.65
CA ALA A 155 -2.84 19.59 -16.55
C ALA A 155 -1.62 18.82 -16.02
N ILE A 156 -0.46 19.48 -15.99
CA ILE A 156 0.71 18.95 -15.32
C ILE A 156 0.32 18.70 -13.86
N LEU A 157 0.64 17.50 -13.36
CA LEU A 157 0.39 17.14 -11.98
C LEU A 157 1.30 18.00 -11.08
N THR A 158 0.76 19.07 -10.51
CA THR A 158 1.47 19.93 -9.55
C THR A 158 0.95 19.70 -8.13
N PRO A 159 1.77 19.89 -7.09
CA PRO A 159 1.33 19.77 -5.70
C PRO A 159 0.04 20.58 -5.40
N ASP A 160 -0.02 21.83 -5.85
CA ASP A 160 -1.18 22.73 -5.69
C ASP A 160 -2.47 22.14 -6.28
N LEU A 161 -2.36 21.50 -7.45
CA LEU A 161 -3.48 20.95 -8.18
C LEU A 161 -4.02 19.67 -7.52
N VAL A 162 -3.15 18.89 -6.88
CA VAL A 162 -3.55 17.73 -6.08
C VAL A 162 -4.24 18.19 -4.78
N LEU A 163 -3.75 19.28 -4.18
CA LEU A 163 -4.32 19.87 -2.96
C LEU A 163 -5.72 20.45 -3.18
N ASP A 164 -5.94 21.18 -4.28
CA ASP A 164 -7.25 21.76 -4.59
C ASP A 164 -8.33 20.68 -4.84
N GLN A 165 -7.92 19.51 -5.30
CA GLN A 165 -8.83 18.41 -5.65
C GLN A 165 -9.16 17.54 -4.44
N ALA A 166 -8.20 17.39 -3.52
CA ALA A 166 -8.47 16.85 -2.19
C ALA A 166 -9.54 17.69 -1.46
N LYS A 167 -9.43 19.03 -1.51
CA LYS A 167 -10.43 19.94 -0.93
C LYS A 167 -11.80 19.85 -1.62
N ALA A 168 -11.83 19.81 -2.96
CA ALA A 168 -13.08 19.82 -3.73
C ALA A 168 -13.89 18.52 -3.64
N THR A 169 -13.24 17.39 -3.33
CA THR A 169 -13.88 16.07 -3.22
C THR A 169 -14.34 15.71 -1.81
N GLY A 170 -14.06 16.56 -0.81
CA GLY A 170 -14.26 16.22 0.59
C GLY A 170 -13.36 15.07 1.05
N SER A 171 -12.18 14.91 0.43
CA SER A 171 -11.18 13.94 0.86
C SER A 171 -10.61 14.34 2.21
N ASP A 172 -10.54 13.43 3.18
CA ASP A 172 -10.02 13.78 4.50
C ASP A 172 -8.49 13.97 4.47
N ILE A 173 -7.73 13.28 3.58
CA ILE A 173 -6.26 13.41 3.44
C ILE A 173 -5.74 13.07 2.04
N LEU A 174 -4.62 13.71 1.67
CA LEU A 174 -3.77 13.42 0.52
C LEU A 174 -2.45 12.75 0.97
N VAL A 175 -2.11 11.57 0.43
CA VAL A 175 -0.81 10.90 0.67
C VAL A 175 -0.08 10.71 -0.66
N THR A 176 1.08 11.35 -0.81
CA THR A 176 1.97 11.08 -1.93
C THR A 176 2.85 9.87 -1.58
N VAL A 177 2.82 8.87 -2.46
CA VAL A 177 3.46 7.56 -2.30
C VAL A 177 4.99 7.61 -2.08
N PRO A 178 5.76 8.63 -2.56
CA PRO A 178 7.18 8.76 -2.24
C PRO A 178 7.47 8.88 -0.73
N ALA A 179 6.60 9.55 0.04
CA ALA A 179 6.86 9.84 1.45
C ALA A 179 6.94 8.57 2.35
N ILE A 180 6.25 7.48 2.00
CA ILE A 180 6.28 6.23 2.79
C ILE A 180 7.62 5.49 2.61
N VAL A 181 8.16 5.49 1.38
CA VAL A 181 9.43 4.81 1.08
C VAL A 181 10.62 5.68 1.47
N GLU A 182 10.57 6.99 1.26
CA GLU A 182 11.63 7.93 1.63
C GLU A 182 11.79 8.02 3.17
N ASN A 183 10.69 8.14 3.92
CA ASN A 183 10.75 8.18 5.40
C ASN A 183 11.16 6.85 6.04
N SER A 184 11.15 5.74 5.31
CA SER A 184 11.64 4.44 5.83
C SER A 184 13.16 4.37 5.95
N LYS A 185 13.88 5.34 5.34
CA LYS A 185 15.34 5.43 5.32
C LYS A 185 15.91 6.47 6.31
N LEU A 186 15.06 7.26 6.98
CA LEU A 186 15.47 8.28 7.94
C LEU A 186 15.19 7.84 9.39
N PRO A 187 16.03 8.20 10.38
CA PRO A 187 15.69 8.05 11.78
C PRO A 187 14.45 8.90 12.08
N LEU A 188 13.41 8.30 12.66
CA LEU A 188 12.14 8.96 12.99
C LEU A 188 12.37 10.10 14.00
N THR A 189 12.64 11.31 13.51
CA THR A 189 12.47 12.51 14.32
C THR A 189 11.07 13.08 14.07
N HIS A 190 10.47 13.63 15.12
CA HIS A 190 9.05 14.02 15.23
C HIS A 190 8.61 15.16 14.26
N THR A 191 9.42 15.48 13.26
CA THR A 191 9.30 16.71 12.46
C THR A 191 9.32 16.49 10.94
N ASP A 192 9.65 15.29 10.45
CA ASP A 192 9.91 15.08 9.01
C ASP A 192 8.69 14.58 8.20
N ALA A 193 7.51 14.49 8.82
CA ALA A 193 6.26 14.14 8.13
C ALA A 193 5.58 15.34 7.42
N ILE A 194 6.26 16.49 7.35
CA ILE A 194 5.81 17.69 6.64
C ILE A 194 6.73 17.88 5.45
N ALA A 195 6.42 17.22 4.33
CA ALA A 195 7.06 17.52 3.06
C ALA A 195 5.99 18.04 2.08
N TYR A 196 5.97 19.37 2.03
CA TYR A 196 5.34 20.28 1.05
C TYR A 196 3.81 20.40 1.06
N ILE A 197 3.41 21.58 1.52
CA ILE A 197 2.12 22.27 1.35
C ILE A 197 1.64 22.15 -0.09
#